data_AF-A0A354FD57-F1
#
_entry.id   AF-A0A354FD57-F1
#
_cell.length_a   1.000
_cell.length_b   1.000
_cell.length_c   1.000
_cell.angle_alpha   90.00
_cell.angle_beta   90.00
_cell.angle_gamma   90.00
#
_symmetry.space_group_name_H-M   'P 1'
#
loop_
_entity.id
_entity.type
_entity.pdbx_description
1 polymer ?
#
loop_
_entity_poly.entity_id
_entity_poly.type
_entity_poly.pdbx_seq_one_letter_code
_entity_poly.pdbx_strand_id
1 'polypeptide(L)'
;MKDLICVEFQNTVAELLIRHHSVLDVLSKFQESCARTNRATTKAVTGCGCISIKAEKQDIPTDISFLEMKEYFGSHLEGQLCPNCKGRVEAELGNTLFYMA
;
A
#
# COMPACT_ATOMS: atom_id res chain seq x y z
N MET A 1 -22.70 -5.12 -5.00
CA MET A 1 -21.79 -5.27 -6.16
C MET A 1 -20.33 -5.23 -5.71
N LYS A 2 -19.88 -4.25 -4.92
CA LYS A 2 -18.53 -4.26 -4.31
C LYS A 2 -18.28 -5.47 -3.39
N ASP A 3 -19.27 -5.86 -2.59
CA ASP A 3 -19.14 -7.02 -1.68
C ASP A 3 -18.99 -8.35 -2.43
N LEU A 4 -19.62 -8.47 -3.60
CA LEU A 4 -19.53 -9.68 -4.43
C LEU A 4 -18.09 -9.87 -4.96
N ILE A 5 -17.44 -8.79 -5.38
CA ILE A 5 -16.05 -8.82 -5.89
C ILE A 5 -15.08 -9.24 -4.78
N CYS A 6 -15.25 -8.73 -3.56
CA CYS A 6 -14.40 -9.13 -2.43
C CYS A 6 -14.59 -10.62 -2.08
N VAL A 7 -15.83 -11.11 -2.05
CA VAL A 7 -16.12 -12.52 -1.78
C VAL A 7 -15.54 -13.42 -2.87
N GLU A 8 -15.69 -13.07 -4.15
CA GLU A 8 -15.10 -13.81 -5.26
C GLU A 8 -13.57 -13.83 -5.18
N PHE A 9 -12.94 -12.71 -4.83
CA PHE A 9 -11.49 -12.65 -4.61
C PHE A 9 -11.05 -13.57 -3.47
N GLN A 10 -11.70 -13.49 -2.31
CA GLN A 10 -11.38 -14.32 -1.14
C GLN A 10 -11.54 -15.82 -1.44
N ASN A 11 -12.62 -16.21 -2.11
CA ASN A 11 -12.84 -17.59 -2.52
C ASN A 11 -11.75 -18.08 -3.47
N THR A 12 -11.36 -17.24 -4.43
CA THR A 12 -10.27 -17.56 -5.38
C THR A 12 -8.93 -17.72 -4.66
N VAL A 13 -8.62 -16.85 -3.69
CA VAL A 13 -7.40 -16.96 -2.88
C VAL A 13 -7.41 -18.27 -2.08
N ALA A 14 -8.52 -18.61 -1.44
CA ALA A 14 -8.65 -19.84 -0.65
C ALA A 14 -8.39 -21.11 -1.50
N GLU A 15 -8.83 -21.13 -2.75
CA GLU A 15 -8.55 -22.23 -3.70
C GLU A 15 -7.07 -22.32 -4.09
N LEU A 16 -6.34 -21.20 -4.06
CA LEU A 16 -4.93 -21.11 -4.48
C LEU A 16 -3.92 -21.31 -3.34
N LEU A 17 -4.35 -21.28 -2.08
CA LEU A 17 -3.50 -21.46 -0.88
C LEU A 17 -3.10 -22.93 -0.59
N ILE A 18 -3.07 -23.78 -1.61
CA ILE A 18 -2.78 -25.22 -1.50
C ILE A 18 -1.42 -25.48 -0.83
N ARG A 19 -0.44 -24.60 -1.03
CA ARG A 19 0.93 -24.74 -0.47
C ARG A 19 1.14 -24.01 0.87
N HIS A 20 0.46 -22.88 1.07
CA HIS A 20 0.57 -22.04 2.26
C HIS A 20 -0.71 -22.17 3.09
N HIS A 21 -1.03 -23.41 3.47
CA HIS A 21 -2.31 -23.73 4.11
C HIS A 21 -2.26 -23.52 5.64
N SER A 22 -1.05 -23.50 6.24
CA SER A 22 -0.90 -23.17 7.65
C SER A 22 -1.12 -21.69 7.86
N VAL A 23 -1.86 -21.31 8.91
CA VAL A 23 -1.96 -19.91 9.35
C VAL A 23 -0.58 -19.29 9.58
N LEU A 24 0.40 -20.09 10.03
CA LEU A 24 1.78 -19.62 10.21
C LEU A 24 2.46 -19.29 8.88
N ASP A 25 2.20 -20.09 7.84
CA ASP A 25 2.73 -19.85 6.50
C ASP A 25 2.12 -18.57 5.92
N VAL A 26 0.80 -18.40 6.03
CA VAL A 26 0.09 -17.19 5.59
C VAL A 26 0.61 -15.95 6.32
N LEU A 27 0.73 -16.00 7.65
CA LEU A 27 1.27 -14.89 8.46
C LEU A 27 2.70 -14.52 8.04
N SER A 28 3.55 -15.54 7.82
CA SER A 28 4.93 -15.30 7.38
C SER A 28 4.98 -14.65 6.00
N LYS A 29 4.13 -15.08 5.06
CA LYS A 29 4.06 -14.55 3.70
C LYS A 29 3.46 -13.16 3.64
N PHE A 30 2.45 -12.89 4.46
CA PHE A 30 1.87 -11.56 4.60
C PHE A 30 2.90 -10.55 5.14
N GLN A 31 3.72 -10.94 6.13
CA GLN A 31 4.80 -10.09 6.62
C GLN A 31 5.88 -9.86 5.55
N GLU A 32 6.26 -10.90 4.81
CA GLU A 32 7.21 -10.80 3.70
C GLU A 32 6.71 -9.84 2.61
N SER A 33 5.45 -9.94 2.20
CA SER A 33 4.87 -9.08 1.18
C SER A 33 4.75 -7.63 1.64
N CYS A 34 4.40 -7.38 2.91
CA CYS A 34 4.42 -6.04 3.49
C CYS A 34 5.82 -5.41 3.41
N ALA A 35 6.86 -6.17 3.76
CA ALA A 35 8.24 -5.70 3.67
C ALA A 35 8.66 -5.39 2.22
N ARG A 36 8.23 -6.20 1.25
CA ARG A 36 8.48 -5.97 -0.18
C ARG A 36 7.76 -4.74 -0.71
N THR A 37 6.49 -4.52 -0.34
CA THR A 37 5.73 -3.30 -0.64
C THR A 37 6.46 -2.07 -0.13
N ASN A 38 6.86 -2.08 1.14
CA ASN A 38 7.63 -0.99 1.74
C ASN A 38 8.92 -0.72 0.97
N ARG A 39 9.67 -1.77 0.63
CA ARG A 39 10.91 -1.66 -0.14
C ARG A 39 10.67 -1.08 -1.53
N ALA A 40 9.61 -1.49 -2.23
CA ALA A 40 9.26 -0.96 -3.55
C ALA A 40 8.99 0.56 -3.48
N THR A 41 8.19 0.98 -2.50
CA THR A 41 7.91 2.40 -2.23
C THR A 41 9.17 3.18 -1.86
N THR A 42 10.00 2.65 -0.94
CA THR A 42 11.28 3.28 -0.57
C THR A 42 12.20 3.42 -1.77
N LYS A 43 12.23 2.45 -2.70
CA LYS A 43 13.07 2.51 -3.90
C LYS A 43 12.53 3.44 -4.97
N ALA A 44 11.22 3.71 -5.00
CA ALA A 44 10.65 4.75 -5.85
C ALA A 44 11.18 6.15 -5.46
N VAL A 45 11.42 6.38 -4.16
CA VAL A 45 12.04 7.61 -3.62
C VAL A 45 13.56 7.58 -3.76
N THR A 46 14.22 6.61 -3.13
CA THR A 46 15.68 6.62 -2.91
C THR A 46 16.50 6.13 -4.10
N GLY A 47 15.90 5.35 -5.00
CA GLY A 47 16.60 4.76 -6.14
C GLY A 47 16.17 5.37 -7.47
N CYS A 48 14.86 5.41 -7.72
CA CYS A 48 14.31 5.97 -8.96
C CYS A 48 14.17 7.49 -8.91
N GLY A 49 13.76 8.05 -7.77
CA GLY A 49 13.49 9.49 -7.62
C GLY A 49 12.23 9.99 -8.34
N CYS A 50 11.32 9.10 -8.77
CA CYS A 50 10.07 9.50 -9.43
C CYS A 50 9.05 10.15 -8.47
N ILE A 51 9.23 9.91 -7.18
CA ILE A 51 8.51 10.57 -6.09
C ILE A 51 9.52 11.05 -5.04
N SER A 52 9.15 12.08 -4.30
CA SER A 52 9.92 12.61 -3.17
C SER A 52 9.08 12.67 -1.90
N ILE A 53 9.75 12.65 -0.75
CA ILE A 53 9.12 12.79 0.57
C ILE A 53 9.47 14.16 1.13
N LYS A 54 8.45 15.00 1.33
CA LYS A 54 8.60 16.30 1.97
C LYS A 54 8.28 16.19 3.46
N ALA A 55 9.23 15.70 4.25
CA ALA A 55 9.04 15.43 5.69
C ALA A 55 9.20 16.70 6.54
N GLU A 56 8.19 17.56 6.52
CA GLU A 56 8.14 18.79 7.32
C GLU A 56 6.82 18.92 8.09
N LYS A 57 6.83 19.78 9.12
CA LYS A 57 5.60 20.16 9.82
C LYS A 57 4.71 20.90 8.82
N GLN A 58 3.49 20.43 8.65
CA GLN A 58 2.50 21.10 7.81
C GLN A 58 1.95 22.33 8.53
N ASP A 59 1.86 23.43 7.79
CA ASP A 59 1.37 24.70 8.31
C ASP A 59 -0.16 24.67 8.33
N ILE A 60 -0.71 24.63 9.53
CA ILE A 60 -2.14 24.50 9.76
C ILE A 60 -2.57 25.73 10.55
N PRO A 61 -3.47 26.57 10.01
CA PRO A 61 -3.97 27.75 10.70
C PRO A 61 -4.58 27.41 12.07
N THR A 62 -4.46 28.33 13.02
CA THR A 62 -4.99 28.15 14.38
C THR A 62 -6.47 28.52 14.51
N ASP A 63 -7.04 29.17 13.51
CA ASP A 63 -8.38 29.77 13.50
C ASP A 63 -9.38 29.00 12.62
N ILE A 64 -9.12 27.72 12.35
CA ILE A 64 -9.99 26.84 11.56
C ILE A 64 -10.64 25.76 12.40
N SER A 65 -11.80 25.27 11.95
CA SER A 65 -12.46 24.11 12.54
C SER A 65 -11.72 22.81 12.23
N PHE A 66 -12.01 21.77 13.02
CA PHE A 66 -11.46 20.43 12.79
C PHE A 66 -11.80 19.86 11.40
N LEU A 67 -12.99 20.18 10.88
CA LEU A 67 -13.42 19.74 9.55
C LEU A 67 -12.59 20.40 8.44
N GLU A 68 -12.27 21.69 8.60
CA GLU A 68 -11.44 22.46 7.66
C GLU A 68 -9.97 22.05 7.71
N MET A 69 -9.49 21.52 8.84
CA MET A 69 -8.12 21.04 9.02
C MET A 69 -7.72 19.99 7.98
N LYS A 70 -8.67 19.18 7.50
CA LYS A 70 -8.45 18.13 6.50
C LYS A 70 -7.89 18.68 5.17
N GLU A 71 -8.24 19.91 4.81
CA GLU A 71 -7.79 20.55 3.57
C GLU A 71 -6.32 21.00 3.63
N TYR A 72 -5.73 21.06 4.82
CA TYR A 72 -4.33 21.46 5.03
C TYR A 72 -3.37 20.27 5.20
N PHE A 73 -3.90 19.07 5.44
CA PHE A 73 -3.08 17.86 5.56
C PHE A 73 -2.69 17.32 4.17
N GLY A 74 -1.46 17.57 3.77
CA GLY A 74 -0.85 16.87 2.63
C GLY A 74 -0.42 15.45 2.99
N SER A 75 -0.15 14.62 1.99
CA SER A 75 0.32 13.24 2.16
C SER A 75 1.84 13.10 2.41
N HIS A 76 2.56 14.22 2.49
CA HIS A 76 4.03 14.30 2.48
C HIS A 76 4.70 13.70 1.24
N LEU A 77 3.92 13.36 0.20
CA LEU A 77 4.39 12.80 -1.06
C LEU A 77 4.31 13.85 -2.17
N GLU A 78 5.39 14.01 -2.91
CA GLU A 78 5.45 14.82 -4.12
C GLU A 78 5.82 13.96 -5.33
N GLY A 79 5.35 14.37 -6.51
CA GLY A 79 5.57 13.64 -7.76
C GLY A 79 4.55 12.52 -8.02
N GLN A 80 4.86 11.67 -9.00
CA GLN A 80 4.02 10.52 -9.37
C GLN A 80 4.88 9.32 -9.71
N LEU A 81 4.43 8.13 -9.31
CA LEU A 81 5.13 6.90 -9.66
C LEU A 81 5.21 6.76 -11.19
N CYS A 82 6.44 6.59 -11.69
CA CYS A 82 6.65 6.25 -13.09
C CYS A 82 6.08 4.84 -13.39
N PRO A 83 5.82 4.47 -14.65
CA PRO A 83 5.21 3.17 -14.99
C PRO A 83 5.95 1.97 -14.40
N ASN A 84 7.29 2.03 -14.34
CA ASN A 84 8.09 0.96 -13.75
C ASN A 84 7.87 0.83 -12.24
N CYS A 85 8.02 1.94 -11.49
CA CYS A 85 7.83 1.90 -10.04
C CYS A 85 6.38 1.59 -9.66
N LYS A 86 5.42 2.11 -10.42
CA LYS A 86 3.99 1.81 -10.25
C LYS A 86 3.73 0.30 -10.38
N GLY A 87 4.17 -0.33 -11.46
CA GLY A 87 3.99 -1.78 -11.64
C GLY A 87 4.64 -2.61 -10.54
N ARG A 88 5.80 -2.20 -10.03
CA ARG A 88 6.46 -2.88 -8.90
C ARG A 88 5.68 -2.75 -7.60
N VAL A 89 5.18 -1.55 -7.28
CA VAL A 89 4.38 -1.31 -6.07
C VAL A 89 3.05 -2.06 -6.16
N GLU A 90 2.37 -1.99 -7.30
CA GLU A 90 1.10 -2.69 -7.53
C GLU A 90 1.26 -4.22 -7.42
N ALA A 91 2.35 -4.79 -7.95
CA ALA A 91 2.62 -6.22 -7.83
C ALA A 91 2.77 -6.66 -6.37
N GLU A 92 3.53 -5.92 -5.56
CA GLU A 92 3.74 -6.26 -4.14
C GLU A 92 2.49 -5.99 -3.28
N LEU A 93 1.71 -4.96 -3.62
CA LEU A 93 0.38 -4.74 -3.04
C LEU A 93 -0.56 -5.89 -3.36
N GLY A 94 -0.56 -6.39 -4.61
CA GLY A 94 -1.33 -7.58 -5.00
C GLY A 94 -0.96 -8.81 -4.18
N ASN A 95 0.34 -9.07 -3.98
CA ASN A 95 0.80 -10.14 -3.09
C ASN A 95 0.32 -9.93 -1.65
N THR A 96 0.36 -8.69 -1.17
CA THR A 96 -0.09 -8.35 0.19
C THR A 96 -1.58 -8.59 0.36
N LEU A 97 -2.40 -8.20 -0.62
CA LEU A 97 -3.83 -8.47 -0.63
C LEU A 97 -4.13 -9.97 -0.71
N PHE A 98 -3.37 -10.72 -1.50
CA PHE A 98 -3.52 -12.17 -1.62
C PHE A 98 -3.34 -12.89 -0.28
N TYR A 99 -2.32 -12.54 0.52
CA TYR A 99 -2.10 -13.19 1.82
C TYR A 99 -2.94 -12.59 2.97
N MET A 100 -3.69 -11.51 2.71
CA MET A 100 -4.60 -10.89 3.69
C MET A 100 -6.06 -11.37 3.54
N ALA A 101 -6.46 -11.72 2.32
CA ALA A 101 -7.83 -12.08 1.95
C ALA A 101 -8.27 -13.43 2.52
#